data_AF-A0A923GFJ5-F1
#
_entry.id   AF-A0A923GFJ5-F1
#
_cell.length_a   1.000
_cell.length_b   1.000
_cell.length_c   1.000
_cell.angle_alpha   90.00
_cell.angle_beta   90.00
_cell.angle_gamma   90.00
#
_symmetry.space_group_name_H-M   'P 1'
#
loop_
_entity.id
_entity.type
_entity.pdbx_description
1 polymer ?
#
loop_
_entity_poly.entity_id
_entity_poly.type
_entity_poly.pdbx_seq_one_letter_code
_entity_poly.pdbx_strand_id
1 'polypeptide(L)'
;MVISQKHCLADYTYAEFTTVVEELLQASGTSVWQDRLLEHFIEMAGHPDGSDLLYHPANELEGCAVGVITRIVAWRKSKGLPLFKGMLLPDKQNQEFATKCLS
;
A
#
# COMPACT_ATOMS: atom_id res chain seq x y z
N MET A 1 9.87 -13.53 -8.06
CA MET A 1 9.83 -12.75 -6.80
C MET A 1 8.79 -13.42 -5.91
N VAL A 2 9.07 -13.71 -4.63
CA VAL A 2 8.10 -14.40 -3.76
C VAL A 2 7.48 -13.36 -2.84
N ILE A 3 6.18 -13.09 -3.00
CA ILE A 3 5.44 -12.18 -2.13
C ILE A 3 5.13 -12.90 -0.82
N SER A 4 5.63 -12.36 0.28
CA SER A 4 5.36 -12.90 1.62
C SER A 4 4.12 -12.24 2.22
N GLN A 5 3.05 -13.02 2.43
CA GLN A 5 1.84 -12.59 3.13
C GLN A 5 2.07 -12.60 4.65
N LYS A 6 1.98 -11.44 5.30
CA LYS A 6 2.14 -11.26 6.76
C LYS A 6 0.80 -10.88 7.39
N HIS A 7 0.58 -11.26 8.64
CA HIS A 7 -0.71 -11.08 9.32
C HIS A 7 -0.99 -9.65 9.78
N CYS A 8 0.02 -8.77 9.83
CA CYS A 8 -0.13 -7.39 10.29
C CYS A 8 0.62 -6.43 9.38
N LEU A 9 0.01 -5.26 9.10
CA LEU A 9 0.68 -4.17 8.39
C LEU A 9 1.97 -3.71 9.11
N ALA A 10 2.01 -3.82 10.43
CA ALA A 10 3.18 -3.50 11.26
C ALA A 10 4.37 -4.43 11.09
N ASP A 11 4.19 -5.60 10.46
CA ASP A 11 5.29 -6.50 10.11
C ASP A 11 5.85 -6.20 8.72
N TYR A 12 5.08 -5.50 7.88
CA TYR A 12 5.52 -5.08 6.57
C TYR A 12 6.42 -3.86 6.66
N THR A 13 7.53 -3.87 5.93
CA THR A 13 8.23 -2.65 5.55
C THR A 13 7.49 -1.97 4.41
N TYR A 14 7.75 -0.67 4.21
CA TYR A 14 7.18 0.08 3.09
C TYR A 14 7.41 -0.64 1.75
N ALA A 15 8.66 -1.03 1.46
CA ALA A 15 9.05 -1.67 0.20
C ALA A 15 8.40 -3.05 -0.03
N GLU A 16 8.26 -3.87 1.02
CA GLU A 16 7.58 -5.16 0.92
C GLU A 16 6.10 -4.98 0.55
N PHE A 17 5.43 -4.02 1.17
CA PHE A 17 4.04 -3.74 0.85
C PHE A 17 3.88 -3.03 -0.50
N THR A 18 4.87 -2.22 -0.93
CA THR A 18 4.91 -1.67 -2.29
C THR A 18 4.90 -2.78 -3.33
N THR A 19 5.71 -3.81 -3.13
CA THR A 19 5.74 -4.97 -4.04
C THR A 19 4.38 -5.67 -4.13
N VAL A 20 3.66 -5.79 -3.01
CA VAL A 20 2.29 -6.37 -2.99
C VAL A 20 1.34 -5.56 -3.86
N VAL A 21 1.36 -4.22 -3.71
CA VAL A 21 0.49 -3.32 -4.47
C VAL A 21 0.87 -3.29 -5.94
N GLU A 22 2.17 -3.28 -6.27
CA GLU A 22 2.64 -3.33 -7.66
C GLU A 22 2.19 -4.61 -8.37
N GLU A 23 2.25 -5.76 -7.69
CA GLU A 23 1.78 -7.04 -8.26
C GLU A 23 0.28 -7.01 -8.57
N LEU A 24 -0.53 -6.37 -7.70
CA LEU A 24 -1.96 -6.15 -7.93
C LEU A 24 -2.21 -5.23 -9.13
N LEU A 25 -1.48 -4.11 -9.21
CA LEU A 25 -1.60 -3.15 -10.32
C LEU A 25 -1.15 -3.75 -11.66
N GLN A 26 -0.13 -4.59 -11.65
CA GLN A 26 0.36 -5.29 -12.84
C GLN A 26 -0.54 -6.48 -13.25
N ALA A 27 -1.52 -6.84 -12.42
CA ALA A 27 -2.36 -8.02 -12.62
C ALA A 27 -1.54 -9.30 -12.89
N SER A 28 -0.38 -9.43 -12.23
CA SER A 28 0.56 -10.55 -12.39
C SER A 28 0.01 -11.86 -11.82
N GLY A 29 0.25 -12.98 -12.51
CA GLY A 29 -0.13 -14.32 -12.05
C GLY A 29 -1.51 -14.79 -12.52
N THR A 30 -2.16 -15.66 -11.75
CA THR A 30 -3.50 -16.19 -12.06
C THR A 30 -4.59 -15.35 -11.41
N SER A 31 -5.83 -15.41 -11.92
CA SER A 31 -6.99 -14.72 -11.31
C SER A 31 -7.16 -15.08 -9.83
N VAL A 32 -7.06 -16.37 -9.48
CA VAL A 32 -7.16 -16.85 -8.09
C VAL A 32 -6.02 -16.34 -7.21
N TRP A 33 -4.84 -16.07 -7.78
CA TRP A 33 -3.75 -15.44 -7.04
C TRP A 33 -4.05 -13.96 -6.80
N GLN A 34 -4.51 -13.25 -7.83
CA GLN A 34 -4.91 -11.85 -7.76
C GLN A 34 -6.03 -11.62 -6.75
N ASP A 35 -7.10 -12.42 -6.77
CA ASP A 35 -8.22 -12.31 -5.83
C ASP A 35 -7.74 -12.49 -4.38
N ARG A 36 -6.92 -13.51 -4.11
CA ARG A 36 -6.37 -13.73 -2.76
C ARG A 36 -5.44 -12.59 -2.32
N LEU A 37 -4.65 -12.06 -3.25
CA LEU A 37 -3.76 -10.95 -2.96
C LEU A 37 -4.55 -9.66 -2.69
N LEU A 38 -5.69 -9.48 -3.36
CA LEU A 38 -6.58 -8.34 -3.18
C LEU A 38 -7.29 -8.42 -1.82
N GLU A 39 -7.82 -9.58 -1.45
CA GLU A 39 -8.39 -9.82 -0.12
C GLU A 39 -7.36 -9.51 0.98
N HIS A 40 -6.14 -10.04 0.84
CA HIS A 40 -5.03 -9.76 1.75
C HIS A 40 -4.71 -8.26 1.84
N PHE A 41 -4.69 -7.56 0.70
CA PHE A 41 -4.48 -6.11 0.68
C PHE A 41 -5.58 -5.35 1.44
N ILE A 42 -6.85 -5.70 1.24
CA ILE A 42 -8.00 -5.07 1.93
C ILE A 42 -7.88 -5.26 3.45
N GLU A 43 -7.57 -6.48 3.89
CA GLU A 43 -7.35 -6.80 5.30
C GLU A 43 -6.21 -5.98 5.91
N MET A 44 -5.07 -5.89 5.21
CA MET A 44 -3.90 -5.16 5.70
C MET A 44 -4.10 -3.64 5.70
N ALA A 45 -4.70 -3.10 4.64
CA ALA A 45 -4.99 -1.68 4.52
C ALA A 45 -5.94 -1.21 5.63
N GLY A 46 -6.92 -2.06 5.98
CA GLY A 46 -7.93 -1.77 7.00
C GLY A 46 -8.74 -0.50 6.72
N HIS A 47 -8.67 0.01 5.49
CA HIS A 47 -9.29 1.24 5.04
C HIS A 47 -10.70 0.94 4.55
N PRO A 48 -11.72 1.77 4.88
CA PRO A 48 -13.11 1.52 4.46
C PRO A 48 -13.27 1.40 2.93
N ASP A 49 -12.51 2.18 2.16
CA ASP A 49 -12.48 2.12 0.70
C ASP A 49 -11.97 0.77 0.13
N GLY A 50 -11.25 -0.05 0.91
CA GLY A 50 -10.82 -1.39 0.49
C GLY A 50 -10.12 -1.39 -0.88
N SER A 51 -10.70 -2.14 -1.84
CA SER A 51 -10.22 -2.24 -3.22
C SER A 51 -10.32 -0.94 -4.03
N ASP A 52 -11.17 0.00 -3.63
CA ASP A 52 -11.34 1.27 -4.35
C ASP A 52 -10.05 2.10 -4.32
N LEU A 53 -9.18 1.86 -3.32
CA LEU A 53 -7.85 2.44 -3.28
C LEU A 53 -7.00 2.07 -4.50
N LEU A 54 -7.27 0.95 -5.16
CA LEU A 54 -6.55 0.46 -6.34
C LEU A 54 -7.27 0.84 -7.64
N TYR A 55 -8.59 0.65 -7.69
CA TYR A 55 -9.36 0.79 -8.93
C TYR A 55 -9.88 2.22 -9.19
N HIS A 56 -9.96 3.05 -8.15
CA HIS A 56 -10.52 4.39 -8.22
C HIS A 56 -9.55 5.45 -7.67
N PRO A 57 -8.35 5.58 -8.26
CA PRO A 57 -7.44 6.66 -7.89
C PRO A 57 -8.00 8.02 -8.34
N ALA A 58 -7.77 9.08 -7.56
CA ALA A 58 -8.24 10.42 -7.97
C ALA A 58 -7.43 11.00 -9.14
N ASN A 59 -6.20 10.51 -9.34
CA ASN A 59 -5.29 10.91 -10.40
C ASN A 59 -4.24 9.81 -10.68
N GLU A 60 -3.45 9.96 -11.74
CA GLU A 60 -2.44 8.96 -12.14
C GLU A 60 -1.35 8.75 -11.07
N LEU A 61 -1.01 9.78 -10.27
CA LEU A 61 -0.05 9.69 -9.17
C LEU A 61 -0.60 8.84 -8.01
N GLU A 62 -1.91 8.90 -7.76
CA GLU A 62 -2.59 8.04 -6.78
C GLU A 62 -2.76 6.60 -7.28
N GLY A 63 -2.76 6.39 -8.60
CA GLY A 63 -2.89 5.06 -9.22
C GLY A 63 -1.61 4.22 -9.18
N CYS A 64 -0.47 4.80 -8.78
CA CYS A 64 0.76 4.04 -8.58
C CYS A 64 0.84 3.45 -7.16
N ALA A 65 1.65 2.41 -6.97
CA ALA A 65 1.78 1.73 -5.68
C ALA A 65 2.17 2.68 -4.54
N VAL A 66 3.03 3.68 -4.82
CA VAL A 66 3.43 4.72 -3.87
C VAL A 66 2.23 5.58 -3.45
N GLY A 67 1.37 5.96 -4.39
CA GLY A 67 0.16 6.74 -4.14
C GLY A 67 -0.82 6.00 -3.24
N VAL A 68 -1.13 4.74 -3.59
CA VAL A 68 -2.00 3.86 -2.82
C VAL A 68 -1.51 3.72 -1.37
N ILE A 69 -0.21 3.44 -1.19
CA ILE A 69 0.39 3.29 0.14
C ILE A 69 0.32 4.60 0.91
N THR A 70 0.57 5.73 0.27
CA THR A 70 0.52 7.04 0.91
C THR A 70 -0.88 7.33 1.46
N ARG A 71 -1.94 6.96 0.74
CA ARG A 71 -3.34 7.11 1.19
C ARG A 71 -3.65 6.22 2.40
N ILE A 72 -3.20 4.96 2.38
CA ILE A 72 -3.34 4.05 3.53
C ILE A 72 -2.62 4.62 4.75
N VAL A 73 -1.36 5.05 4.59
CA VAL A 73 -0.55 5.62 5.67
C VAL A 73 -1.19 6.89 6.24
N ALA A 74 -1.64 7.81 5.38
CA ALA A 74 -2.27 9.06 5.80
C ALA A 74 -3.55 8.79 6.61
N TRP A 75 -4.39 7.88 6.14
CA TRP A 75 -5.61 7.48 6.86
C TRP A 75 -5.31 6.79 8.18
N ARG A 76 -4.41 5.79 8.20
CA ARG A 76 -4.03 5.09 9.44
C ARG A 76 -3.41 6.03 10.47
N LYS A 77 -2.59 6.99 10.02
CA LYS A 77 -2.04 8.04 10.87
C LYS A 77 -3.13 8.95 11.45
N SER A 78 -4.13 9.33 10.65
CA SER A 78 -5.29 10.08 11.13
C SER A 78 -6.12 9.31 12.18
N LYS A 79 -6.13 7.97 12.12
CA LYS A 79 -6.81 7.09 13.08
C LYS A 79 -5.95 6.68 14.28
N GLY A 80 -4.66 7.04 14.30
CA GLY A 80 -3.72 6.60 15.34
C GLY A 80 -3.43 5.09 15.30
N LEU A 81 -3.58 4.45 14.14
CA LEU A 81 -3.32 3.03 13.94
C LEU A 81 -1.82 2.77 13.67
N PRO A 82 -1.32 1.56 13.99
CA PRO A 82 0.05 1.18 13.66
C PRO A 82 0.27 1.22 12.14
N LEU A 83 1.45 1.72 11.76
CA LEU A 83 1.95 1.81 10.39
C LEU A 83 2.93 0.66 10.10
N PHE A 84 3.80 0.82 9.12
CA PHE A 84 4.80 -0.16 8.71
C PHE A 84 5.93 -0.36 9.74
N LYS A 85 6.53 -1.54 9.68
CA LYS A 85 7.76 -1.91 10.40
C LYS A 85 8.87 -0.91 10.10
N GLY A 86 9.44 -0.32 11.15
CA GLY A 86 10.51 0.67 11.04
C GLY A 86 10.04 2.08 10.67
N MET A 87 8.75 2.27 10.43
CA MET A 87 8.13 3.59 10.17
C MET A 87 7.53 4.17 11.47
N LEU A 88 8.29 4.09 12.56
CA LEU A 88 7.98 4.79 13.81
C LEU A 88 8.26 6.29 13.59
N LEU A 89 7.23 7.13 13.74
CA LEU A 89 7.30 8.60 13.63
C LEU A 89 8.50 9.16 14.43
N PRO A 90 9.21 10.17 13.88
CA PRO A 90 8.72 11.56 13.97
C PRO A 90 8.84 12.37 12.67
N ASP A 91 8.11 13.49 12.64
CA ASP A 91 8.31 14.71 11.82
C ASP A 91 9.20 14.69 10.55
N LYS A 92 8.61 15.20 9.44
CA LYS A 92 9.27 15.88 8.29
C LYS A 92 9.82 15.07 7.11
N GLN A 93 9.77 13.74 7.06
CA GLN A 93 10.28 12.99 5.87
C GLN A 93 9.24 12.69 4.77
N ASN A 94 8.01 13.19 4.86
CA ASN A 94 6.93 12.86 3.90
C ASN A 94 6.95 13.72 2.62
N GLN A 95 7.97 14.54 2.40
CA GLN A 95 8.03 15.47 1.26
C GLN A 95 9.00 15.03 0.14
N GLU A 96 9.87 14.05 0.39
CA GLU A 96 10.83 13.57 -0.63
C GLU A 96 10.35 12.37 -1.46
N PHE A 97 9.36 11.60 -0.99
CA PHE A 97 8.89 10.41 -1.73
C PHE A 97 7.96 10.74 -2.90
N ALA A 98 7.29 11.91 -2.89
CA ALA A 98 6.40 12.34 -3.97
C ALA A 98 7.15 12.67 -5.28
N THR A 99 8.47 12.94 -5.22
CA THR A 99 9.26 13.38 -6.38
C THR A 99 9.71 12.22 -7.28
N LYS A 100 9.56 10.95 -6.85
CA LYS A 100 10.11 9.79 -7.56
C LYS A 100 9.15 9.13 -8.57
N CYS A 101 7.91 9.60 -8.68
CA CYS A 101 6.93 9.12 -9.65
C CYS A 101 6.93 9.90 -10.99
N LEU A 102 7.83 10.86 -11.17
CA LEU A 102 7.93 11.73 -12.37
C LEU A 102 9.29 11.63 -13.10
N SER A 103 10.05 10.55 -12.88
CA SER A 103 11.35 10.31 -13.54
C SER A 103 11.40 8.95 -14.19
#